data_AF-A0A9Y2L439-F1
#
_entry.id   AF-A0A9Y2L439-F1
#
_cell.length_a   1.000
_cell.length_b   1.000
_cell.length_c   1.000
_cell.angle_alpha   90.00
_cell.angle_beta   90.00
_cell.angle_gamma   90.00
#
_symmetry.space_group_name_H-M   'P 1'
#
loop_
_entity.id
_entity.type
_entity.pdbx_description
1 polymer ?
#
loop_
_entity_poly.entity_id
_entity_poly.type
_entity_poly.pdbx_seq_one_letter_code
_entity_poly.pdbx_strand_id
1 'polypeptide(L)'
;MLAGSMLAAAPLTLTPASPQPSGLQPGLNVRYAYPSDIKSLAQARNALKHRSEAGPPLTGLDYSTTSIGEKALTSKRSETVAADISGYVRFDAPGVYTIDFLTNDGLEAMVGGQLVGKFDGRQTCEETIAVDVEVPRAGWYPVKILYFQRKKTACLHMRRGAAGQRVTWISNAAFGR
;
A
#
# COMPACT_ATOMS: atom_id res chain seq x y z
N MET A 1 -42.04 -1.26 -11.87
CA MET A 1 -40.68 -1.60 -11.38
C MET A 1 -39.79 -0.40 -11.65
N LEU A 2 -39.30 0.26 -10.61
CA LEU A 2 -38.33 1.35 -10.76
C LEU A 2 -36.93 0.71 -10.77
N ALA A 3 -36.32 0.62 -11.96
CA ALA A 3 -34.91 0.28 -12.08
C ALA A 3 -34.12 1.52 -11.63
N GLY A 4 -33.62 1.49 -10.39
CA GLY A 4 -32.67 2.48 -9.92
C GLY A 4 -31.36 2.32 -10.69
N SER A 5 -31.03 3.28 -11.56
CA SER A 5 -29.69 3.39 -12.13
C SER A 5 -28.72 3.70 -10.98
N MET A 6 -27.96 2.71 -10.54
CA MET A 6 -26.83 2.95 -9.65
C MET A 6 -25.78 3.73 -10.45
N LEU A 7 -25.66 5.03 -10.18
CA LEU A 7 -24.53 5.84 -10.64
C LEU A 7 -23.27 5.29 -9.96
N ALA A 8 -22.49 4.47 -10.66
CA ALA A 8 -21.15 4.11 -10.22
C ALA A 8 -20.28 5.38 -10.22
N ALA A 9 -19.53 5.60 -9.15
CA ALA A 9 -18.58 6.72 -9.08
C ALA A 9 -17.51 6.56 -10.17
N ALA A 10 -17.09 7.67 -10.79
CA ALA A 10 -16.03 7.64 -11.78
C ALA A 10 -14.69 7.19 -11.15
N PRO A 11 -13.84 6.43 -11.87
CA PRO A 11 -12.53 6.03 -11.37
C PRO A 11 -11.64 7.23 -11.02
N LEU A 12 -10.77 7.07 -10.03
CA LEU A 12 -9.80 8.11 -9.65
C LEU A 12 -8.65 8.18 -10.66
N THR A 13 -8.49 9.30 -11.36
CA THR A 13 -7.38 9.46 -12.31
C THR A 13 -6.04 9.61 -11.60
N LEU A 14 -5.12 8.69 -11.90
CA LEU A 14 -3.77 8.68 -11.33
C LEU A 14 -2.83 9.63 -12.07
N THR A 15 -1.95 10.29 -11.32
CA THR A 15 -0.88 11.13 -11.90
C THR A 15 0.39 10.30 -12.09
N PRO A 16 0.87 10.07 -13.32
CA PRO A 16 2.14 9.38 -13.57
C PRO A 16 3.31 10.21 -13.04
N ALA A 17 4.42 9.55 -12.70
CA ALA A 17 5.66 10.26 -12.38
C ALA A 17 6.09 11.15 -13.57
N SER A 18 6.49 12.38 -13.27
CA SER A 18 6.98 13.33 -14.27
C SER A 18 8.23 14.04 -13.74
N PRO A 19 9.41 13.82 -14.34
CA PRO A 19 9.68 12.86 -15.42
C PRO A 19 9.47 11.41 -14.98
N GLN A 20 9.36 10.48 -15.95
CA GLN A 20 9.38 9.05 -15.66
C GLN A 20 10.77 8.67 -15.14
N PRO A 21 10.86 7.96 -14.00
CA PRO A 21 12.14 7.54 -13.46
C PRO A 21 12.80 6.48 -14.36
N SER A 22 14.13 6.49 -14.39
CA SER A 22 14.98 5.48 -15.04
C SER A 22 15.97 4.92 -14.03
N GLY A 23 16.47 3.70 -14.28
CA GLY A 23 17.49 3.07 -13.42
C GLY A 23 17.01 2.71 -12.00
N LEU A 24 15.70 2.59 -11.78
CA LEU A 24 15.14 2.22 -10.48
C LEU A 24 15.70 0.89 -9.97
N GLN A 25 15.97 0.80 -8.67
CA GLN A 25 16.28 -0.46 -8.02
C GLN A 25 14.97 -1.21 -7.72
N PRO A 26 14.94 -2.56 -7.79
CA PRO A 26 13.73 -3.32 -7.48
C PRO A 26 13.25 -3.11 -6.05
N GLY A 27 11.94 -2.92 -5.85
CA GLY A 27 11.31 -2.82 -4.52
C GLY A 27 10.99 -1.40 -4.06
N LEU A 28 10.79 -1.20 -2.75
CA LEU A 28 10.36 0.06 -2.14
C LEU A 28 11.28 0.48 -0.98
N ASN A 29 11.51 1.79 -0.84
CA ASN A 29 12.15 2.36 0.34
C ASN A 29 11.21 2.23 1.54
N VAL A 30 11.76 2.00 2.73
CA VAL A 30 10.98 1.98 3.97
C VAL A 30 11.76 2.61 5.13
N ARG A 31 11.06 3.40 5.93
CA ARG A 31 11.52 3.85 7.25
C ARG A 31 10.59 3.31 8.32
N TYR A 32 11.16 2.92 9.46
CA TYR A 32 10.42 2.36 10.58
C TYR A 32 10.51 3.25 11.81
N ALA A 33 9.44 3.23 12.60
CA ALA A 33 9.44 3.67 13.98
C ALA A 33 8.88 2.56 14.88
N TYR A 34 9.31 2.55 16.14
CA TYR A 34 8.99 1.49 17.10
C TYR A 34 8.39 2.08 18.39
N PRO A 35 7.17 2.63 18.35
CA PRO A 35 6.50 3.15 19.54
C PRO A 35 6.23 2.03 20.56
N SER A 36 5.85 2.40 21.80
CA SER A 36 5.45 1.43 22.82
C SER A 36 4.05 0.84 22.61
N ASP A 37 3.16 1.57 21.92
CA ASP A 37 1.84 1.11 21.47
C ASP A 37 1.41 1.91 20.24
N ILE A 38 0.52 1.35 19.41
CA ILE A 38 0.03 1.96 18.18
C ILE A 38 -1.35 1.41 17.78
N LYS A 39 -2.32 2.27 17.50
CA LYS A 39 -3.72 1.86 17.22
C LYS A 39 -4.38 2.65 16.09
N SER A 40 -3.66 3.62 15.53
CA SER A 40 -4.18 4.52 14.49
C SER A 40 -3.07 5.04 13.59
N LEU A 41 -3.46 5.49 12.40
CA LEU A 41 -2.60 6.17 11.45
C LEU A 41 -2.02 7.47 12.02
N ALA A 42 -2.78 8.19 12.84
CA ALA A 42 -2.28 9.40 13.50
C ALA A 42 -1.10 9.09 14.44
N GLN A 43 -1.21 8.03 15.23
CA GLN A 43 -0.11 7.56 16.09
C GLN A 43 1.08 7.05 15.27
N ALA A 44 0.83 6.32 14.18
CA ALA A 44 1.88 5.88 13.26
C ALA A 44 2.68 7.07 12.71
N ARG A 45 1.98 8.08 12.19
CA ARG A 45 2.56 9.30 11.64
C ARG A 45 3.37 10.06 12.69
N ASN A 46 2.85 10.17 13.91
CA ASN A 46 3.54 10.84 15.01
C ASN A 46 4.81 10.08 15.44
N ALA A 47 4.77 8.75 15.51
CA ALA A 47 5.94 7.94 15.84
C ALA A 47 7.06 8.12 14.80
N LEU A 48 6.72 8.06 13.51
CA LEU A 48 7.65 8.24 12.40
C LEU A 48 8.26 9.65 12.35
N LYS A 49 7.46 10.69 12.66
CA LYS A 49 7.93 12.08 12.80
C LYS A 49 8.87 12.25 13.99
N HIS A 50 8.59 11.60 15.12
CA HIS A 50 9.39 11.73 16.33
C HIS A 50 10.75 11.05 16.17
N ARG A 51 10.77 9.80 15.71
CA ARG A 51 12.00 9.06 15.45
C ARG A 51 11.74 7.95 14.45
N SER A 52 12.42 8.02 13.31
CA SER A 52 12.43 6.94 12.32
C SER A 52 13.84 6.59 11.87
N GLU A 53 14.04 5.32 11.51
CA GLU A 53 15.26 4.82 10.91
C GLU A 53 14.97 4.14 9.58
N ALA A 54 15.91 4.19 8.64
CA ALA A 54 15.80 3.44 7.39
C ALA A 54 15.87 1.93 7.66
N GLY A 55 14.99 1.16 7.03
CA GLY A 55 15.03 -0.29 7.03
C GLY A 55 15.60 -0.87 5.74
N PRO A 56 15.85 -2.19 5.70
CA PRO A 56 16.09 -2.88 4.44
C PRO A 56 14.91 -2.67 3.48
N PRO A 57 15.14 -2.38 2.19
CA PRO A 57 14.07 -2.17 1.22
C PRO A 57 13.08 -3.33 1.18
N LEU A 58 11.80 -3.00 0.96
CA LEU A 58 10.80 -4.02 0.69
C LEU A 58 10.99 -4.53 -0.74
N THR A 59 10.77 -5.82 -1.00
CA THR A 59 10.81 -6.36 -2.37
C THR A 59 9.63 -5.91 -3.21
N GLY A 60 8.54 -5.51 -2.57
CA GLY A 60 7.30 -5.02 -3.15
C GLY A 60 6.24 -4.91 -2.05
N LEU A 61 5.00 -5.32 -2.35
CA LEU A 61 3.89 -5.34 -1.40
C LEU A 61 3.23 -6.72 -1.42
N ASP A 62 4.04 -7.74 -1.17
CA ASP A 62 3.62 -9.15 -1.09
C ASP A 62 4.10 -9.76 0.24
N TYR A 63 3.57 -9.25 1.35
CA TYR A 63 3.91 -9.69 2.71
C TYR A 63 2.73 -10.44 3.33
N SER A 64 2.78 -11.78 3.20
CA SER A 64 1.81 -12.72 3.77
C SER A 64 1.66 -12.57 5.27
N THR A 65 0.51 -13.03 5.77
CA THR A 65 0.27 -13.09 7.21
C THR A 65 1.42 -13.83 7.88
N THR A 66 2.11 -13.13 8.77
CA THR A 66 3.22 -13.69 9.53
C THR A 66 2.71 -14.62 10.64
N SER A 67 3.58 -15.51 11.10
CA SER A 67 3.39 -16.19 12.39
C SER A 67 3.61 -15.22 13.56
N ILE A 68 3.09 -15.55 14.74
CA ILE A 68 3.35 -14.75 15.95
C ILE A 68 4.84 -14.77 16.28
N GLY A 69 5.41 -13.58 16.49
CA GLY A 69 6.84 -13.40 16.81
C GLY A 69 7.75 -13.21 15.60
N GLU A 70 7.26 -13.43 14.37
CA GLU A 70 7.96 -13.04 13.16
C GLU A 70 7.94 -11.51 12.98
N LYS A 71 9.00 -10.98 12.36
CA LYS A 71 9.15 -9.54 12.14
C LYS A 71 8.05 -9.02 11.21
N ALA A 72 7.48 -7.86 11.54
CA ALA A 72 6.60 -7.15 10.63
C ALA A 72 7.44 -6.55 9.49
N LEU A 73 7.15 -6.97 8.25
CA LEU A 73 7.89 -6.57 7.05
C LEU A 73 9.40 -6.82 7.20
N THR A 74 10.24 -5.89 6.73
CA THR A 74 11.71 -5.93 6.90
C THR A 74 12.20 -5.27 8.19
N SER A 75 11.29 -5.00 9.14
CA SER A 75 11.62 -4.24 10.34
C SER A 75 12.45 -5.05 11.36
N LYS A 76 12.86 -4.41 12.46
CA LYS A 76 13.57 -5.06 13.57
C LYS A 76 12.64 -5.71 14.61
N ARG A 77 11.32 -5.49 14.54
CA ARG A 77 10.35 -5.95 15.55
C ARG A 77 9.19 -6.72 14.92
N SER A 78 8.60 -7.61 15.71
CA SER A 78 7.37 -8.34 15.36
C SER A 78 6.09 -7.60 15.71
N GLU A 79 6.18 -6.63 16.62
CA GLU A 79 5.05 -5.89 17.17
C GLU A 79 5.38 -4.40 17.27
N THR A 80 4.34 -3.57 17.32
CA THR A 80 4.43 -2.11 17.52
C THR A 80 5.34 -1.43 16.50
N VAL A 81 5.06 -1.66 15.22
CA VAL A 81 5.83 -1.13 14.09
C VAL A 81 4.99 -0.10 13.34
N ALA A 82 5.54 1.08 13.11
CA ALA A 82 5.04 2.01 12.11
C ALA A 82 6.01 2.04 10.92
N ALA A 83 5.50 2.10 9.70
CA ALA A 83 6.31 2.15 8.49
C ALA A 83 5.87 3.30 7.57
N ASP A 84 6.85 4.07 7.09
CA ASP A 84 6.71 5.01 5.98
C ASP A 84 7.38 4.39 4.75
N ILE A 85 6.59 3.99 3.76
CA ILE A 85 7.01 3.23 2.59
C ILE A 85 6.84 4.13 1.35
N SER A 86 7.86 4.16 0.50
CA SER A 86 7.86 5.02 -0.69
C SER A 86 8.59 4.39 -1.87
N GLY A 87 8.20 4.81 -3.08
CA GLY A 87 8.79 4.36 -4.33
C GLY A 87 7.81 4.55 -5.47
N TYR A 88 7.75 3.58 -6.37
CA TYR A 88 6.91 3.59 -7.55
C TYR A 88 6.27 2.23 -7.80
N VAL A 89 5.09 2.24 -8.41
CA VAL A 89 4.43 1.06 -8.98
C VAL A 89 4.28 1.25 -10.49
N ARG A 90 4.53 0.19 -11.27
CA ARG A 90 4.42 0.20 -12.73
C ARG A 90 3.05 -0.25 -13.19
N PHE A 91 2.50 0.46 -14.16
CA PHE A 91 1.39 0.02 -14.99
C PHE A 91 1.88 -0.13 -16.43
N ASP A 92 1.72 -1.32 -17.00
CA ASP A 92 2.25 -1.64 -18.33
C ASP A 92 1.36 -1.11 -19.46
N ALA A 93 0.10 -0.74 -19.17
CA ALA A 93 -0.85 -0.19 -20.13
C ALA A 93 -1.74 0.89 -19.47
N PRO A 94 -2.28 1.86 -20.25
CA PRO A 94 -3.38 2.69 -19.79
C PRO A 94 -4.67 1.88 -19.62
N GLY A 95 -5.59 2.40 -18.82
CA GLY A 95 -6.92 1.80 -18.61
C GLY A 95 -7.44 1.98 -17.18
N VAL A 96 -8.61 1.42 -16.92
CA VAL A 96 -9.19 1.38 -15.59
C VAL A 96 -8.74 0.11 -14.88
N TYR A 97 -8.32 0.25 -13.62
CA TYR A 97 -7.90 -0.84 -12.76
C TYR A 97 -8.62 -0.76 -11.42
N THR A 98 -8.99 -1.89 -10.86
CA THR A 98 -9.43 -2.02 -9.47
C THR A 98 -8.24 -2.36 -8.60
N ILE A 99 -8.05 -1.61 -7.51
CA ILE A 99 -6.97 -1.79 -6.54
C ILE A 99 -7.57 -2.01 -5.15
N ASP A 100 -7.01 -2.94 -4.40
CA ASP A 100 -7.23 -3.06 -2.97
C ASP A 100 -5.95 -3.52 -2.27
N PHE A 101 -6.01 -3.60 -0.94
CA PHE A 101 -4.92 -4.08 -0.11
C PHE A 101 -5.43 -5.07 0.91
N LEU A 102 -4.58 -6.01 1.33
CA LEU A 102 -4.76 -6.70 2.60
C LEU A 102 -3.81 -6.09 3.62
N THR A 103 -4.31 -5.73 4.80
CA THR A 103 -3.51 -5.09 5.84
C THR A 103 -3.83 -5.63 7.22
N ASN A 104 -2.78 -5.80 8.03
CA ASN A 104 -2.84 -6.04 9.46
C ASN A 104 -1.69 -5.26 10.10
N ASP A 105 -1.91 -4.17 10.84
CA ASP A 105 -3.20 -3.63 11.26
C ASP A 105 -3.72 -2.55 10.27
N GLY A 106 -3.17 -1.34 10.32
CA GLY A 106 -3.70 -0.18 9.60
C GLY A 106 -2.84 0.30 8.44
N LEU A 107 -3.49 0.96 7.48
CA LEU A 107 -2.92 1.38 6.21
C LEU A 107 -3.51 2.71 5.72
N GLU A 108 -2.67 3.56 5.12
CA GLU A 108 -3.07 4.64 4.23
C GLU A 108 -2.13 4.62 3.03
N ALA A 109 -2.65 4.23 1.87
CA ALA A 109 -1.89 4.01 0.64
C ALA A 109 -2.31 5.01 -0.44
N MET A 110 -1.32 5.74 -0.95
CA MET A 110 -1.47 6.64 -2.08
C MET A 110 -0.70 6.13 -3.29
N VAL A 111 -1.33 6.18 -4.47
CA VAL A 111 -0.70 5.90 -5.77
C VAL A 111 -1.03 7.05 -6.70
N GLY A 112 -0.01 7.60 -7.38
CA GLY A 112 -0.23 8.70 -8.34
C GLY A 112 -0.94 9.92 -7.76
N GLY A 113 -0.79 10.17 -6.45
CA GLY A 113 -1.44 11.26 -5.73
C GLY A 113 -2.87 10.96 -5.24
N GLN A 114 -3.45 9.81 -5.57
CA GLN A 114 -4.79 9.40 -5.15
C GLN A 114 -4.74 8.44 -3.97
N LEU A 115 -5.69 8.55 -3.03
CA LEU A 115 -5.88 7.57 -1.95
C LEU A 115 -6.54 6.31 -2.52
N VAL A 116 -5.82 5.19 -2.51
CA VAL A 116 -6.26 3.93 -3.13
C VAL A 116 -6.42 2.78 -2.12
N GLY A 117 -6.12 3.03 -0.85
CA GLY A 117 -6.35 2.07 0.23
C GLY A 117 -6.30 2.78 1.57
N LYS A 118 -7.29 2.52 2.43
CA LYS A 118 -7.30 3.08 3.78
C LYS A 118 -8.01 2.17 4.77
N PHE A 119 -7.37 1.95 5.91
CA PHE A 119 -7.99 1.42 7.11
C PHE A 119 -7.29 2.01 8.34
N ASP A 120 -8.05 2.73 9.18
CA ASP A 120 -7.55 3.36 10.41
C ASP A 120 -8.12 2.66 11.64
N GLY A 121 -7.43 1.60 12.06
CA GLY A 121 -7.89 0.77 13.17
C GLY A 121 -7.08 -0.50 13.30
N ARG A 122 -7.66 -1.50 13.98
CA ARG A 122 -7.04 -2.80 14.20
C ARG A 122 -7.87 -3.87 13.52
N GLN A 123 -7.22 -4.75 12.78
CA GLN A 123 -7.86 -5.86 12.09
C GLN A 123 -6.85 -6.97 11.86
N THR A 124 -7.36 -8.19 11.64
CA THR A 124 -6.57 -9.28 11.05
C THR A 124 -6.24 -8.97 9.60
N CYS A 125 -5.55 -9.87 8.89
CA CYS A 125 -5.22 -9.65 7.48
C CYS A 125 -6.49 -9.63 6.62
N GLU A 126 -7.04 -8.44 6.44
CA GLU A 126 -8.35 -8.19 5.85
C GLU A 126 -8.22 -7.15 4.73
N GLU A 127 -9.15 -7.21 3.79
CA GLU A 127 -9.17 -6.35 2.62
C GLU A 127 -9.58 -4.92 2.97
N THR A 128 -8.94 -3.92 2.35
CA THR A 128 -9.48 -2.56 2.28
C THR A 128 -10.60 -2.50 1.25
N ILE A 129 -11.41 -1.44 1.30
CA ILE A 129 -12.37 -1.15 0.22
C ILE A 129 -11.60 -1.05 -1.11
N ALA A 130 -12.09 -1.76 -2.12
CA ALA A 130 -11.54 -1.71 -3.46
C ALA A 130 -11.85 -0.36 -4.12
N VAL A 131 -10.87 0.17 -4.85
CA VAL A 131 -10.94 1.48 -5.50
C VAL A 131 -10.63 1.31 -6.99
N ASP A 132 -11.52 1.83 -7.82
CA ASP A 132 -11.27 1.94 -9.26
C ASP A 132 -10.44 3.19 -9.55
N VAL A 133 -9.38 3.02 -10.34
CA VAL A 133 -8.46 4.07 -10.74
C VAL A 133 -8.29 4.08 -12.26
N GLU A 134 -8.16 5.26 -12.83
CA GLU A 134 -7.80 5.44 -14.24
C GLU A 134 -6.31 5.70 -14.36
N VAL A 135 -5.64 4.87 -15.18
CA VAL A 135 -4.24 4.99 -15.55
C VAL A 135 -4.19 5.66 -16.93
N PRO A 136 -3.84 6.95 -17.03
CA PRO A 136 -3.90 7.66 -18.31
C PRO A 136 -2.81 7.23 -19.31
N ARG A 137 -1.72 6.61 -18.85
CA ARG A 137 -0.61 6.13 -19.70
C ARG A 137 0.19 5.05 -19.00
N ALA A 138 0.83 4.17 -19.77
CA ALA A 138 1.80 3.24 -19.22
C ALA A 138 2.98 3.99 -18.55
N GLY A 139 3.53 3.41 -17.48
CA GLY A 139 4.69 3.93 -16.77
C GLY A 139 4.66 3.70 -15.27
N TRP A 140 5.54 4.42 -14.58
CA TRP A 140 5.71 4.44 -13.14
C TRP A 140 4.85 5.54 -12.50
N TYR A 141 4.21 5.16 -11.41
CA TYR A 141 3.36 6.02 -10.60
C TYR A 141 3.91 6.07 -9.18
N PRO A 142 4.08 7.26 -8.57
CA PRO A 142 4.58 7.38 -7.20
C PRO A 142 3.69 6.62 -6.22
N VAL A 143 4.30 5.89 -5.29
CA VAL A 143 3.64 5.19 -4.18
C VAL A 143 4.09 5.82 -2.87
N LYS A 144 3.14 6.11 -1.99
CA LYS A 144 3.40 6.51 -0.60
C LYS A 144 2.44 5.74 0.30
N ILE A 145 2.97 5.03 1.28
CA ILE A 145 2.19 4.20 2.17
C ILE A 145 2.60 4.47 3.61
N LEU A 146 1.63 4.84 4.43
CA LEU A 146 1.74 4.80 5.88
C LEU A 146 1.10 3.50 6.36
N TYR A 147 1.87 2.69 7.08
CA TYR A 147 1.41 1.42 7.62
C TYR A 147 1.70 1.34 9.12
N PHE A 148 0.88 0.61 9.85
CA PHE A 148 1.26 0.16 11.18
C PHE A 148 0.78 -1.25 11.48
N GLN A 149 1.52 -1.89 12.38
CA GLN A 149 1.15 -3.12 13.03
C GLN A 149 1.36 -2.98 14.54
N ARG A 150 0.43 -3.55 15.30
CA ARG A 150 0.41 -3.42 16.75
C ARG A 150 0.86 -4.69 17.45
N LYS A 151 0.17 -5.82 17.25
CA LYS A 151 0.40 -7.07 18.00
C LYS A 151 0.21 -8.31 17.14
N LYS A 152 0.78 -9.43 17.61
CA LYS A 152 0.64 -10.79 17.08
C LYS A 152 1.25 -10.94 15.70
N THR A 153 0.43 -10.80 14.65
CA THR A 153 0.81 -11.05 13.26
C THR A 153 0.84 -9.75 12.48
N ALA A 154 1.39 -9.78 11.28
CA ALA A 154 1.46 -8.66 10.35
C ALA A 154 1.08 -9.14 8.95
N CYS A 155 0.53 -8.26 8.12
CA CYS A 155 0.48 -8.47 6.68
C CYS A 155 0.39 -7.13 5.95
N LEU A 156 0.88 -7.11 4.71
CA LEU A 156 0.71 -5.99 3.79
C LEU A 156 0.78 -6.52 2.35
N HIS A 157 -0.37 -6.53 1.69
CA HIS A 157 -0.48 -6.90 0.29
C HIS A 157 -1.16 -5.82 -0.52
N MET A 158 -0.70 -5.61 -1.74
CA MET A 158 -1.45 -4.89 -2.76
C MET A 158 -2.01 -5.88 -3.78
N ARG A 159 -3.22 -5.63 -4.26
CA ARG A 159 -3.81 -6.36 -5.40
C ARG A 159 -4.27 -5.40 -6.47
N ARG A 160 -4.34 -5.90 -7.70
CA ARG A 160 -4.77 -5.15 -8.88
C ARG A 160 -5.44 -6.09 -9.88
N GLY A 161 -6.49 -5.60 -10.55
CA GLY A 161 -7.04 -6.20 -11.77
C GLY A 161 -7.41 -5.11 -12.76
N ALA A 162 -7.23 -5.33 -14.06
CA ALA A 162 -7.82 -4.42 -15.06
C ALA A 162 -9.35 -4.53 -15.00
N ALA A 163 -10.07 -3.51 -15.47
CA ALA A 163 -11.53 -3.52 -15.47
C ALA A 163 -12.11 -4.81 -16.08
N GLY A 164 -13.03 -5.45 -15.36
CA GLY A 164 -13.62 -6.74 -15.75
C GLY A 164 -12.73 -7.97 -15.54
N GLN A 165 -11.49 -7.80 -15.07
CA GLN A 165 -10.59 -8.90 -14.72
C GLN A 165 -10.59 -9.14 -13.21
N ARG A 166 -10.17 -10.35 -12.83
CA ARG A 166 -10.00 -10.71 -11.41
C ARG A 166 -8.90 -9.84 -10.79
N VAL A 167 -9.20 -9.27 -9.63
CA VAL A 167 -8.20 -8.60 -8.79
C VAL A 167 -7.30 -9.66 -8.15
N THR A 168 -6.01 -9.62 -8.47
CA THR A 168 -5.02 -10.59 -8.00
C THR A 168 -3.78 -9.89 -7.45
N TRP A 169 -2.91 -10.65 -6.80
CA TRP A 169 -1.67 -10.12 -6.25
C TRP A 169 -0.80 -9.50 -7.33
N ILE A 170 -0.25 -8.33 -7.02
CA ILE A 170 0.70 -7.65 -7.90
C ILE A 170 2.11 -8.24 -7.68
N SER A 171 2.80 -8.55 -8.77
CA SER A 171 4.19 -9.03 -8.71
C SER A 171 5.12 -7.99 -8.09
N ASN A 172 6.07 -8.43 -7.26
CA ASN A 172 7.14 -7.60 -6.72
C ASN A 172 7.95 -6.86 -7.81
N ALA A 173 8.04 -7.41 -9.02
CA ALA A 173 8.71 -6.78 -10.16
C ALA A 173 8.00 -5.50 -10.65
N ALA A 174 6.77 -5.24 -10.21
CA ALA A 174 6.04 -4.02 -10.51
C ALA A 174 6.45 -2.84 -9.63
N PHE A 175 7.33 -3.03 -8.64
CA PHE A 175 7.77 -1.96 -7.74
C PHE A 175 9.23 -1.58 -7.95
N GLY A 176 9.51 -0.28 -7.86
CA GLY A 176 10.87 0.27 -7.96
C GLY A 176 11.08 1.51 -7.10
N ARG A 177 12.33 1.82 -6.78
CA ARG A 177 12.73 2.94 -5.92
C ARG A 177 14.02 3.63 -6.37
#